data_AF-A0A969YYQ4-F1
#
_entry.id   AF-A0A969YYQ4-F1
#
_cell.length_a   1.000
_cell.length_b   1.000
_cell.length_c   1.000
_cell.angle_alpha   90.00
_cell.angle_beta   90.00
_cell.angle_gamma   90.00
#
_symmetry.space_group_name_H-M   'P 1'
#
loop_
_entity.id
_entity.type
_entity.pdbx_description
1 polymer ?
#
loop_
_entity_poly.entity_id
_entity_poly.type
_entity_poly.pdbx_seq_one_letter_code
_entity_poly.pdbx_strand_id
1 'polypeptide(L)'
;MMPYAILRFEKRRGGPASALEKHHERKKQQYASNPDIDKERSEMNFHLVKPRAKYYSEIQTRIEKAQKENPKCKVRKDSVKFIDTIITASPEFFERRSAEET
;
A
#
# COMPACT_ATOMS: atom_id res chain seq x y z
N MET A 1 13.06 6.68 24.65
CA MET A 1 12.10 7.73 24.19
C MET A 1 10.69 7.16 24.24
N MET A 2 9.66 8.02 24.26
CA MET A 2 8.27 7.55 24.12
C MET A 2 8.00 7.22 22.65
N PRO A 3 7.38 6.06 22.35
CA PRO A 3 7.05 5.69 20.97
C PRO A 3 5.91 6.55 20.43
N TYR A 4 5.96 6.88 19.14
CA TYR A 4 4.86 7.56 18.44
C TYR A 4 4.18 6.62 17.47
N ALA A 5 2.85 6.67 17.42
CA ALA A 5 2.09 6.09 16.32
C ALA A 5 2.17 7.02 15.10
N ILE A 6 2.38 6.44 13.93
CA ILE A 6 2.52 7.15 12.66
C ILE A 6 1.45 6.64 11.69
N LEU A 7 0.53 7.53 11.34
CA LEU A 7 -0.51 7.30 10.34
C LEU A 7 -0.36 8.33 9.22
N ARG A 8 0.09 7.89 8.04
CA ARG A 8 0.31 8.78 6.89
C ARG A 8 -0.55 8.35 5.72
N PHE A 9 -1.38 9.27 5.23
CA PHE A 9 -2.23 9.09 4.07
C PHE A 9 -1.64 9.79 2.85
N GLU A 10 -1.49 9.08 1.74
CA GLU A 10 -1.05 9.64 0.47
C GLU A 10 -2.13 9.46 -0.61
N LYS A 11 -2.59 10.59 -1.17
CA LYS A 11 -3.60 10.61 -2.23
C LYS A 11 -2.99 10.13 -3.55
N ARG A 12 -3.51 9.03 -4.11
CA ARG A 12 -3.02 8.49 -5.37
C ARG A 12 -4.05 8.64 -6.50
N ARG A 13 -3.59 9.20 -7.61
CA ARG A 13 -4.31 9.15 -8.90
C ARG A 13 -4.13 7.75 -9.52
N GLY A 14 -4.79 7.45 -10.63
CA GLY A 14 -4.81 6.08 -11.18
C GLY A 14 -3.46 5.53 -11.68
N GLY A 15 -2.56 6.39 -12.19
CA GLY A 15 -1.30 5.96 -12.80
C GLY A 15 -0.31 5.26 -11.84
N PRO A 16 -0.07 5.79 -10.62
CA PRO A 16 0.85 5.19 -9.65
C PRO A 16 0.57 3.76 -9.19
N ALA A 17 -0.63 3.20 -9.40
CA ALA A 17 -1.01 1.91 -8.83
C ALA A 17 -0.07 0.76 -9.21
N SER A 18 0.37 0.68 -10.48
CA SER A 18 1.27 -0.41 -10.92
C SER A 18 2.68 -0.29 -10.35
N ALA A 19 3.20 0.94 -10.19
CA ALA A 19 4.52 1.16 -9.61
C ALA A 19 4.51 0.80 -8.11
N LEU A 20 3.44 1.18 -7.40
CA LEU A 20 3.25 0.82 -6.00
C LEU A 20 3.10 -0.69 -5.82
N GLU A 21 2.29 -1.36 -6.64
CA GLU A 21 2.17 -2.82 -6.61
C GLU A 21 3.54 -3.48 -6.77
N LYS A 22 4.36 -3.06 -7.75
CA LYS A 22 5.71 -3.63 -7.91
C LYS A 22 6.58 -3.45 -6.67
N HIS A 23 6.40 -2.37 -5.92
CA HIS A 23 7.17 -2.10 -4.70
C HIS A 23 6.64 -2.89 -3.49
N HIS A 24 5.32 -2.91 -3.27
CA HIS A 24 4.67 -3.61 -2.16
C HIS A 24 4.83 -5.12 -2.29
N GLU A 25 4.62 -5.66 -3.49
CA GLU A 25 4.71 -7.08 -3.81
C GLU A 25 6.16 -7.54 -4.08
N ARG A 26 7.14 -6.69 -3.78
CA ARG A 26 8.58 -6.93 -3.94
C ARG A 26 9.02 -7.50 -5.30
N LYS A 27 8.37 -7.12 -6.41
CA LYS A 27 8.57 -7.72 -7.75
C LYS A 27 9.89 -7.38 -8.45
N LYS A 28 10.66 -6.39 -7.98
CA LYS A 28 11.95 -6.04 -8.59
C LYS A 28 13.05 -6.98 -8.10
N GLN A 29 13.96 -7.36 -9.00
CA GLN A 29 15.14 -8.14 -8.62
C GLN A 29 16.07 -7.38 -7.67
N GLN A 30 16.22 -6.07 -7.90
CA GLN A 30 17.06 -5.16 -7.13
C GLN A 30 16.35 -3.82 -6.85
N TYR A 31 16.68 -3.19 -5.72
CA TYR A 31 16.15 -1.89 -5.28
C TYR A 31 17.26 -0.84 -5.15
N ALA A 32 17.89 -0.48 -6.27
CA ALA A 32 19.04 0.45 -6.28
C ALA A 32 18.74 1.83 -5.63
N SER A 33 17.48 2.28 -5.62
CA SER A 33 17.08 3.55 -5.03
C SER A 33 16.72 3.46 -3.54
N ASN A 34 16.70 2.27 -2.95
CA ASN A 34 16.41 2.08 -1.53
C ASN A 34 17.35 0.99 -0.96
N PRO A 35 18.52 1.37 -0.43
CA PRO A 35 19.49 0.43 0.11
C PRO A 35 19.01 -0.24 1.41
N ASP A 36 17.96 0.27 2.05
CA ASP A 36 17.44 -0.24 3.32
C ASP A 36 16.55 -1.49 3.15
N ILE A 37 16.21 -1.87 1.91
CA ILE A 37 15.45 -3.10 1.64
C ILE A 37 16.40 -4.31 1.68
N ASP A 38 16.30 -5.06 2.77
CA ASP A 38 16.83 -6.41 2.86
C ASP A 38 15.89 -7.39 2.13
N LYS A 39 16.39 -7.97 1.04
CA LYS A 39 15.61 -8.91 0.21
C LYS A 39 15.43 -10.26 0.88
N GLU A 40 16.38 -10.70 1.71
CA GLU A 40 16.30 -12.00 2.39
C GLU A 40 15.16 -12.00 3.40
N ARG A 41 14.87 -10.84 4.00
CA ARG A 41 13.71 -10.64 4.88
C ARG A 41 12.38 -10.47 4.15
N SER A 42 12.37 -10.40 2.82
CA SER A 42 11.13 -10.15 2.08
C SER A 42 10.10 -11.28 2.21
N GLU A 43 10.55 -12.50 2.51
CA GLU A 43 9.70 -13.66 2.78
C GLU A 43 8.91 -13.53 4.09
N MET A 44 9.37 -12.69 5.02
CA MET A 44 8.66 -12.41 6.28
C MET A 44 7.50 -11.41 6.10
N ASN A 45 7.43 -10.72 4.96
CA ASN A 45 6.31 -9.83 4.67
C ASN A 45 5.03 -10.64 4.46
N PHE A 46 3.91 -10.11 4.91
CA PHE A 46 2.61 -10.78 4.78
C PHE A 46 1.52 -9.81 4.34
N HIS A 47 0.41 -10.38 3.87
CA HIS A 47 -0.80 -9.63 3.58
C HIS A 47 -1.83 -9.86 4.67
N LEU A 48 -2.32 -8.78 5.28
CA LEU A 48 -3.55 -8.83 6.07
C LEU A 48 -4.75 -9.17 5.17
N VAL A 49 -4.77 -8.60 3.96
CA VAL A 49 -5.76 -8.92 2.91
C VAL A 49 -4.98 -9.16 1.62
N LYS A 50 -4.96 -10.41 1.15
CA LYS A 50 -4.25 -10.78 -0.07
C LYS A 50 -4.96 -10.22 -1.31
N PRO A 51 -4.27 -9.47 -2.18
CA PRO A 51 -4.83 -9.01 -3.45
C PRO A 51 -5.26 -10.21 -4.32
N ARG A 52 -6.42 -10.09 -4.97
CA ARG A 52 -6.94 -11.13 -5.90
C ARG A 52 -6.59 -10.83 -7.35
N ALA A 53 -6.29 -9.57 -7.63
CA ALA A 53 -5.86 -9.10 -8.93
C ALA A 53 -4.79 -8.01 -8.77
N LYS A 54 -4.29 -7.50 -9.90
CA LYS A 54 -3.45 -6.31 -9.89
C LYS A 54 -4.18 -5.14 -9.22
N TYR A 55 -3.46 -4.30 -8.50
CA TYR A 55 -4.02 -3.18 -7.73
C TYR A 55 -4.86 -2.27 -8.63
N TYR A 56 -4.34 -1.95 -9.82
CA TYR A 56 -5.05 -1.14 -10.80
C TYR A 56 -6.41 -1.75 -11.18
N SER A 57 -6.46 -3.06 -11.41
CA SER A 57 -7.69 -3.78 -11.74
C SER A 57 -8.69 -3.73 -10.58
N GLU A 58 -8.24 -3.98 -9.35
CA GLU A 58 -9.13 -3.90 -8.18
C GLU A 58 -9.72 -2.49 -7.98
N ILE A 59 -8.89 -1.45 -8.11
CA ILE A 59 -9.32 -0.06 -8.03
C ILE A 59 -10.37 0.23 -9.11
N GLN A 60 -10.10 -0.18 -10.34
CA GLN A 60 -11.00 0.05 -11.48
C GLN A 60 -12.33 -0.69 -11.31
N THR A 61 -12.32 -1.96 -10.86
CA THR A 61 -13.54 -2.72 -10.58
C THR A 61 -14.39 -2.06 -9.48
N ARG A 62 -13.76 -1.55 -8.40
CA ARG A 62 -14.48 -0.85 -7.33
C ARG A 62 -15.09 0.47 -7.82
N ILE A 63 -14.37 1.22 -8.65
CA ILE A 63 -14.87 2.44 -9.29
C ILE A 63 -16.07 2.12 -10.19
N GLU A 64 -15.95 1.14 -11.07
CA GLU A 64 -17.03 0.75 -11.98
C GLU A 64 -18.28 0.28 -11.24
N LYS A 65 -18.10 -0.47 -10.14
CA LYS A 65 -19.21 -0.85 -9.26
C LYS A 65 -19.90 0.38 -8.69
N ALA A 66 -19.15 1.34 -8.15
CA ALA A 66 -19.71 2.57 -7.61
C ALA A 66 -20.44 3.41 -8.68
N GLN A 67 -19.96 3.43 -9.92
CA GLN A 67 -20.64 4.11 -11.04
C GLN A 67 -21.91 3.40 -11.49
N LYS A 68 -21.96 2.07 -11.42
CA LYS A 68 -23.20 1.30 -11.67
C LYS A 68 -24.26 1.55 -10.60
N GLU A 69 -23.86 1.62 -9.34
CA GLU A 69 -24.75 1.91 -8.21
C GLU A 69 -25.21 3.38 -8.21
N ASN A 70 -24.35 4.31 -8.63
CA ASN A 70 -24.67 5.72 -8.74
C ASN A 70 -24.21 6.27 -10.12
N PRO A 71 -25.11 6.32 -11.13
CA PRO A 71 -24.78 6.84 -12.45
C PRO A 71 -24.34 8.32 -12.48
N LYS A 72 -24.58 9.08 -11.41
CA LYS A 72 -24.10 10.46 -11.26
C LYS A 72 -22.64 10.52 -10.77
N CYS A 73 -22.06 9.39 -10.35
CA CYS A 73 -20.66 9.27 -9.95
C CYS A 73 -19.74 9.42 -11.18
N LYS A 74 -19.17 10.62 -11.34
CA LYS A 74 -18.22 10.91 -12.42
C LYS A 74 -16.79 10.85 -11.91
N VAL A 75 -15.95 10.07 -12.57
CA VAL A 75 -14.52 9.98 -12.29
C VAL A 75 -13.78 10.89 -13.27
N ARG A 76 -13.09 11.89 -12.73
CA ARG A 76 -12.26 12.79 -13.54
C ARG A 76 -10.84 12.23 -13.68
N LYS A 77 -10.11 12.69 -14.69
CA LYS A 77 -8.70 12.31 -14.91
C LYS A 77 -7.81 12.59 -13.69
N ASP A 78 -8.10 13.67 -12.96
CA ASP A 78 -7.36 14.13 -11.79
C ASP A 78 -7.92 13.60 -10.45
N SER A 79 -8.97 12.77 -10.50
CA SER A 79 -9.57 12.20 -9.30
C SER A 79 -8.56 11.34 -8.53
N VAL A 80 -8.59 11.48 -7.22
CA VAL A 80 -7.95 10.52 -6.32
C VAL A 80 -8.71 9.21 -6.44
N LYS A 81 -8.02 8.15 -6.84
CA LYS A 81 -8.64 6.83 -7.09
C LYS A 81 -8.48 5.89 -5.89
N PHE A 82 -7.45 6.11 -5.08
CA PHE A 82 -7.23 5.38 -3.83
C PHE A 82 -6.31 6.20 -2.90
N ILE A 83 -6.30 5.80 -1.63
CA ILE A 83 -5.39 6.34 -0.62
C ILE A 83 -4.41 5.23 -0.24
N ASP A 84 -3.13 5.54 -0.37
CA ASP A 84 -2.03 4.68 0.09
C ASP A 84 -1.69 5.10 1.52
N THR A 85 -1.81 4.18 2.47
CA THR A 85 -1.73 4.50 3.90
C THR A 85 -0.57 3.74 4.52
N ILE A 86 0.33 4.46 5.17
CA ILE A 86 1.37 3.88 6.02
C ILE A 86 0.87 3.92 7.46
N ILE A 87 0.86 2.75 8.09
CA ILE A 87 0.58 2.57 9.51
C ILE A 87 1.85 1.98 10.12
N THR A 88 2.50 2.72 11.01
CA THR A 88 3.74 2.29 11.66
C THR A 88 3.94 3.04 12.98
N ALA A 89 5.06 2.81 13.66
CA ALA A 89 5.46 3.50 14.87
C ALA A 89 6.96 3.83 14.85
N SER A 90 7.43 4.56 15.85
CA SER A 90 8.87 4.74 16.09
C SER A 90 9.56 3.38 16.35
N PRO A 91 10.84 3.18 15.96
CA PRO A 91 11.53 1.89 16.08
C PRO A 91 11.49 1.28 17.48
N GLU A 92 11.57 2.10 18.53
CA GLU A 92 11.58 1.67 19.93
C GLU A 92 10.29 0.95 20.33
N PHE A 93 9.21 1.12 19.57
CA PHE A 93 7.98 0.36 19.74
C PHE A 93 8.14 -1.11 19.35
N PHE A 94 8.87 -1.39 18.27
CA PHE A 94 9.01 -2.74 17.69
C PHE A 94 10.15 -3.52 18.34
N GLU A 95 11.25 -2.87 18.73
CA GLU A 95 12.42 -3.52 19.34
C GLU A 95 12.12 -4.31 20.62
N ARG A 96 11.00 -4.01 21.29
CA ARG A 96 10.61 -4.62 22.57
C ARG A 96 9.48 -5.63 22.44
N ARG A 97 9.07 -6.00 21.22
CA ARG A 97 7.90 -6.82 20.95
C ARG A 97 8.22 -7.99 20.03
N SER A 98 7.47 -9.07 20.17
CA SER A 98 7.55 -10.20 19.27
C SER A 98 6.83 -9.92 17.94
N ALA A 99 7.09 -10.75 16.92
CA ALA A 99 6.36 -10.70 15.66
C ALA A 99 4.86 -11.07 15.78
N GLU A 100 4.44 -11.66 16.91
CA GLU A 100 3.02 -11.93 17.17
C GLU A 100 2.32 -10.69 17.74
N GLU A 101 3.06 -9.83 18.44
CA GLU A 101 2.56 -8.59 19.04
C GLU A 101 2.56 -7.40 18.06
N THR A 102 3.28 -7.50 16.94
CA THR A 102 3.44 -6.43 15.93
C THR A 102 3.27 -6.94 14.51
#